data_AF-A0AAD9Q3G5-F1
#
_entry.id   AF-A0AAD9Q3G5-F1
#
_cell.length_a   1.000
_cell.length_b   1.000
_cell.length_c   1.000
_cell.angle_alpha   90.00
_cell.angle_beta   90.00
_cell.angle_gamma   90.00
#
_symmetry.space_group_name_H-M   'P 1'
#
loop_
_entity.id
_entity.type
_entity.pdbx_description
1 polymer ?
#
loop_
_entity_poly.entity_id
_entity_poly.type
_entity_poly.pdbx_seq_one_letter_code
_entity_poly.pdbx_strand_id
1 'polypeptide(L)'
;MAVELRFAKVSDDKPTYVQKVNIWRASFSEIRQHQDDEYAWAGVQDPKVMITTSHDPSSRLKQFAKELRLIFPNSQRLNRGSFVMGQLVQACRANEVTDLILVHEHRGEPDGLVICHLPFGPTAYFTLSNTVMRHDVPDIGTMSEAYPHLVFHNFTSKLGERVKSILKYLYPVPKDDSKKVVTFANQDDYISFRHHTYKKVDGQIELTEVGPRFEMKVYQIKLGTIDQNEADTEWRLRPCMNTAKKRKMLSS
;
A
#
# COMPACT_ATOMS: atom_id res chain seq x y z
N MET A 1 27.10 22.02 29.56
CA MET A 1 25.89 22.70 30.04
C MET A 1 24.68 21.96 29.50
N ALA A 2 24.24 20.92 30.21
CA ALA A 2 23.05 20.16 29.87
C ALA A 2 21.84 20.84 30.51
N VAL A 3 20.75 21.00 29.75
CA VAL A 3 19.49 21.55 30.26
C VAL A 3 18.63 20.38 30.73
N GLU A 4 18.46 20.31 32.05
CA GLU A 4 17.63 19.37 32.79
C GLU A 4 16.16 19.81 32.70
N LEU A 5 15.30 18.99 32.07
CA LEU A 5 13.85 19.18 32.12
C LEU A 5 13.27 18.32 33.25
N ARG A 6 12.88 18.97 34.35
CA ARG A 6 12.17 18.35 35.47
C ARG A 6 10.67 18.28 35.18
N PHE A 7 10.07 17.11 35.34
CA PHE A 7 8.61 16.95 35.39
C PHE A 7 8.16 16.71 36.84
N ALA A 8 7.09 17.40 37.22
CA ALA A 8 6.46 17.31 38.54
C ALA A 8 5.80 15.94 38.76
N LYS A 9 5.87 15.45 40.01
CA LYS A 9 5.16 14.24 40.45
C LYS A 9 3.66 14.47 40.39
N VAL A 10 2.94 13.66 39.60
CA VAL A 10 1.48 13.51 39.66
C VAL A 10 1.19 12.13 40.24
N SER A 11 0.27 12.13 41.20
CA SER A 11 -0.15 11.06 42.10
C SER A 11 -0.69 9.81 41.42
N ASP A 12 -0.54 8.69 42.12
CA ASP A 12 -1.16 7.39 41.85
C ASP A 12 -2.69 7.51 41.67
N ASP A 13 -3.16 7.39 40.43
CA ASP A 13 -4.48 6.82 40.13
C ASP A 13 -4.63 6.50 38.64
N LYS A 14 -4.63 5.18 38.34
CA LYS A 14 -5.05 4.47 37.11
C LYS A 14 -4.33 4.81 35.78
N PRO A 15 -3.79 3.80 35.05
CA PRO A 15 -3.20 4.02 33.73
C PRO A 15 -4.30 4.20 32.67
N THR A 16 -4.69 5.46 32.45
CA THR A 16 -5.39 5.90 31.25
C THR A 16 -4.36 6.16 30.15
N TYR A 17 -4.28 5.24 29.19
CA TYR A 17 -3.91 5.40 27.75
C TYR A 17 -3.38 4.06 27.19
N VAL A 18 -4.16 3.00 27.39
CA VAL A 18 -4.32 2.01 26.33
C VAL A 18 -5.49 2.54 25.51
N GLN A 19 -5.21 3.15 24.36
CA GLN A 19 -6.25 3.29 23.35
C GLN A 19 -6.72 1.86 23.06
N LYS A 20 -7.88 1.50 23.63
CA LYS A 20 -8.67 0.36 23.19
C LYS A 20 -8.81 0.54 21.69
N VAL A 21 -8.06 -0.24 20.93
CA VAL A 21 -8.30 -0.41 19.52
C VAL A 21 -9.67 -1.06 19.46
N ASN A 22 -10.70 -0.25 19.18
CA ASN A 22 -12.04 -0.72 18.89
C ASN A 22 -11.98 -1.45 17.55
N ILE A 23 -11.50 -2.68 17.59
CA ILE A 23 -11.69 -3.67 16.54
C ILE A 23 -13.09 -4.25 16.82
N TRP A 24 -13.98 -4.16 15.82
CA TRP A 24 -15.38 -4.60 15.86
C TRP A 24 -16.39 -3.71 16.60
N ARG A 25 -16.45 -2.44 16.22
CA ARG A 25 -17.76 -1.79 16.02
C ARG A 25 -17.77 -1.24 14.60
N ALA A 26 -18.26 -2.05 13.67
CA ALA A 26 -18.80 -1.51 12.44
C ALA A 26 -19.89 -0.52 12.85
N SER A 27 -19.60 0.78 12.73
CA SER A 27 -20.65 1.78 12.64
C SER A 27 -21.43 1.43 11.38
N PHE A 28 -22.60 0.83 11.57
CA PHE A 28 -23.62 0.58 10.55
C PHE A 28 -24.26 1.93 10.14
N SER A 29 -23.44 2.95 9.86
CA SER A 29 -23.87 4.33 9.64
C SER A 29 -23.05 5.04 8.58
N GLU A 30 -22.65 4.29 7.55
CA GLU A 30 -22.47 4.82 6.22
C GLU A 30 -23.18 3.85 5.27
N ILE A 31 -24.44 4.14 4.98
CA ILE A 31 -25.06 3.62 3.77
C ILE A 31 -24.23 4.24 2.63
N ARG A 32 -23.18 3.53 2.20
CA ARG A 32 -22.46 3.85 0.98
C ARG A 32 -23.51 3.95 -0.12
N GLN A 33 -23.49 5.03 -0.91
CA GLN A 33 -24.30 5.11 -2.12
C GLN A 33 -23.92 3.92 -2.99
N HIS A 34 -24.78 2.90 -2.95
CA HIS A 34 -24.59 1.59 -3.54
C HIS A 34 -24.91 1.68 -5.02
N GLN A 35 -24.06 2.35 -5.78
CA GLN A 35 -24.00 2.27 -7.23
C GLN A 35 -22.51 2.20 -7.59
N ASP A 36 -21.99 0.97 -7.50
CA ASP A 36 -20.69 0.50 -7.98
C ASP A 36 -19.46 0.84 -7.11
N ASP A 37 -19.35 0.21 -5.94
CA ASP A 37 -18.06 0.03 -5.25
C ASP A 37 -17.40 -1.22 -5.84
N GLU A 38 -16.34 -1.06 -6.62
CA GLU A 38 -15.63 -2.17 -7.29
C GLU A 38 -15.12 -3.21 -6.28
N TYR A 39 -14.96 -2.80 -5.02
CA TYR A 39 -14.54 -3.62 -3.90
C TYR A 39 -15.70 -4.11 -3.02
N ALA A 40 -16.96 -4.07 -3.49
CA ALA A 40 -18.12 -4.49 -2.70
C ALA A 40 -18.02 -5.94 -2.18
N TRP A 41 -17.36 -6.81 -2.94
CA TRP A 41 -17.15 -8.21 -2.58
C TRP A 41 -15.81 -8.47 -1.85
N ALA A 42 -15.04 -7.41 -1.59
CA ALA A 42 -13.75 -7.55 -0.94
C ALA A 42 -13.91 -8.03 0.51
N GLY A 43 -13.21 -9.12 0.85
CA GLY A 43 -13.32 -9.81 2.14
C GLY A 43 -14.14 -11.09 2.10
N VAL A 44 -14.83 -11.40 1.00
CA VAL A 44 -15.45 -12.73 0.78
C VAL A 44 -14.40 -13.74 0.33
N GLN A 45 -13.45 -13.31 -0.49
CA GLN A 45 -12.33 -14.10 -0.97
C GLN A 45 -11.01 -13.37 -0.70
N ASP A 46 -9.96 -14.14 -0.43
CA ASP A 46 -8.61 -13.60 -0.29
C ASP A 46 -8.13 -13.05 -1.65
N PRO A 47 -7.44 -11.90 -1.67
CA PRO A 47 -6.96 -11.32 -2.91
C PRO A 47 -5.91 -12.22 -3.56
N LYS A 48 -5.97 -12.32 -4.89
CA LYS A 48 -5.01 -13.03 -5.72
C LYS A 48 -4.29 -11.99 -6.58
N VAL A 49 -3.08 -11.62 -6.14
CA VAL A 49 -2.33 -10.52 -6.75
C VAL A 49 -1.33 -11.06 -7.77
N MET A 50 -1.36 -10.53 -9.00
CA MET A 50 -0.35 -10.81 -10.02
C MET A 50 0.62 -9.64 -10.11
N ILE A 51 1.93 -9.90 -9.95
CA ILE A 51 2.98 -8.89 -10.05
C ILE A 51 3.76 -9.11 -11.35
N THR A 52 3.85 -8.07 -12.18
CA THR A 52 4.65 -8.06 -13.40
C THR A 52 5.50 -6.78 -13.46
N THR A 53 6.52 -6.80 -14.31
CA THR A 53 7.40 -5.66 -14.57
C THR A 53 7.13 -5.05 -15.95
N SER A 54 7.83 -3.97 -16.26
CA SER A 54 8.07 -3.48 -17.62
C SER A 54 8.74 -4.53 -18.52
N HIS A 55 8.78 -4.26 -19.84
CA HIS A 55 9.56 -5.06 -20.79
C HIS A 55 11.05 -4.94 -20.51
N ASP A 56 11.76 -6.06 -20.68
CA ASP A 56 13.21 -6.20 -20.47
C ASP A 56 13.72 -5.55 -19.18
N PRO A 57 13.20 -5.98 -18.00
CA PRO A 57 13.54 -5.37 -16.72
C PRO A 57 14.99 -5.65 -16.34
N SER A 58 15.61 -4.67 -15.68
CA SER A 58 16.94 -4.77 -15.07
C SER A 58 16.97 -5.83 -13.96
N SER A 59 18.18 -6.23 -13.57
CA SER A 59 18.37 -7.13 -12.43
C SER A 59 17.83 -6.54 -11.12
N ARG A 60 17.94 -5.22 -10.93
CA ARG A 60 17.47 -4.50 -9.75
C ARG A 60 15.94 -4.51 -9.67
N LEU A 61 15.24 -4.21 -10.78
CA LEU A 61 13.77 -4.30 -10.82
C LEU A 61 13.26 -5.75 -10.66
N LYS A 62 13.97 -6.75 -11.20
CA LYS A 62 13.64 -8.17 -10.95
C LYS A 62 13.75 -8.52 -9.46
N GLN A 63 14.73 -7.97 -8.74
CA GLN A 63 14.85 -8.14 -7.29
C GLN A 63 13.72 -7.44 -6.55
N PHE A 64 13.44 -6.18 -6.90
CA PHE A 64 12.33 -5.43 -6.32
C PHE A 64 10.97 -6.13 -6.52
N ALA A 65 10.71 -6.71 -7.71
CA ALA A 65 9.52 -7.51 -7.96
C ALA A 65 9.42 -8.77 -7.07
N LYS A 66 10.57 -9.38 -6.68
CA LYS A 66 10.60 -10.47 -5.69
C LYS A 66 10.28 -9.96 -4.28
N GLU A 67 10.74 -8.77 -3.93
CA GLU A 67 10.45 -8.16 -2.63
C GLU A 67 8.98 -7.79 -2.50
N LEU A 68 8.37 -7.23 -3.56
CA LEU A 68 6.93 -6.96 -3.60
C LEU A 68 6.10 -8.23 -3.44
N ARG A 69 6.57 -9.37 -3.97
CA ARG A 69 5.91 -10.67 -3.77
C ARG A 69 5.85 -11.07 -2.29
N LEU A 70 6.86 -10.68 -1.49
CA LEU A 70 6.87 -10.98 -0.05
C LEU A 70 6.06 -9.95 0.77
N ILE A 71 5.86 -8.75 0.23
CA ILE A 71 5.01 -7.72 0.81
C ILE A 71 3.55 -8.10 0.69
N PHE A 72 3.09 -8.42 -0.52
CA PHE A 72 1.70 -8.75 -0.82
C PHE A 72 1.46 -10.25 -0.66
N PRO A 73 0.65 -10.70 0.32
CA PRO A 73 0.32 -12.12 0.46
C PRO A 73 -0.41 -12.65 -0.77
N ASN A 74 -0.37 -13.97 -0.97
CA ASN A 74 -1.03 -14.65 -2.11
C ASN A 74 -0.61 -14.15 -3.49
N SER A 75 0.49 -13.41 -3.57
CA SER A 75 0.95 -12.82 -4.82
C SER A 75 1.81 -13.77 -5.63
N GLN A 76 1.67 -13.68 -6.95
CA GLN A 76 2.44 -14.47 -7.91
C GLN A 76 3.14 -13.54 -8.88
N ARG A 77 4.41 -13.82 -9.15
CA ARG A 77 5.21 -13.04 -10.10
C ARG A 77 5.07 -13.65 -11.49
N LEU A 78 4.65 -12.85 -12.45
CA LEU A 78 4.60 -13.21 -13.87
C LEU A 78 5.79 -12.59 -14.60
N ASN A 79 6.47 -13.38 -15.42
CA ASN A 79 7.53 -12.86 -16.29
C ASN A 79 6.87 -12.15 -17.49
N ARG A 80 7.21 -10.87 -17.70
CA ARG A 80 6.63 -10.06 -18.77
C ARG A 80 6.86 -10.61 -20.18
N GLY A 81 8.08 -11.08 -20.47
CA GLY A 81 8.46 -11.58 -21.80
C GLY A 81 8.03 -10.64 -22.93
N SER A 82 7.50 -11.21 -24.01
CA SER A 82 6.92 -10.49 -25.15
C SER A 82 5.40 -10.26 -25.04
N PHE A 83 4.80 -10.46 -23.86
CA PHE A 83 3.35 -10.33 -23.72
C PHE A 83 2.88 -8.88 -23.82
N VAL A 84 1.88 -8.65 -24.68
CA VAL A 84 1.19 -7.37 -24.80
C VAL A 84 0.28 -7.16 -23.58
N MET A 85 0.06 -5.92 -23.17
CA MET A 85 -0.73 -5.60 -21.96
C MET A 85 -2.12 -6.24 -21.98
N GLY A 86 -2.84 -6.17 -23.10
CA GLY A 86 -4.16 -6.79 -23.23
C GLY A 86 -4.12 -8.31 -22.99
N GLN A 87 -3.11 -9.02 -23.51
CA GLN A 87 -2.97 -10.46 -23.27
C GLN A 87 -2.73 -10.78 -21.80
N LEU A 88 -1.97 -9.94 -21.09
CA LEU A 88 -1.74 -10.12 -19.65
C LEU A 88 -3.01 -9.91 -18.85
N VAL A 89 -3.80 -8.87 -19.17
CA VAL A 89 -5.07 -8.64 -18.50
C VAL A 89 -6.03 -9.81 -18.76
N GLN A 90 -6.11 -10.31 -19.99
CA GLN A 90 -6.94 -11.47 -20.32
C GLN A 90 -6.47 -12.74 -19.60
N ALA A 91 -5.17 -12.99 -19.53
CA ALA A 91 -4.62 -14.11 -18.76
C ALA A 91 -4.90 -13.98 -17.26
N CYS A 92 -4.83 -12.76 -16.70
CA CYS A 92 -5.16 -12.50 -15.30
C CYS A 92 -6.66 -12.73 -15.03
N ARG A 93 -7.54 -12.25 -15.92
CA ARG A 93 -8.99 -12.48 -15.86
C ARG A 93 -9.32 -13.98 -15.92
N ALA A 94 -8.70 -14.73 -16.84
CA ALA A 94 -8.89 -16.17 -16.97
C ALA A 94 -8.39 -16.98 -15.75
N ASN A 95 -7.44 -16.42 -15.00
CA ASN A 95 -6.93 -17.01 -13.76
C ASN A 95 -7.60 -16.46 -12.50
N GLU A 96 -8.67 -15.67 -12.63
CA GLU A 96 -9.40 -15.08 -11.50
C GLU A 96 -8.48 -14.27 -10.56
N VAL A 97 -7.51 -13.56 -11.15
CA VAL A 97 -6.65 -12.62 -10.43
C VAL A 97 -7.49 -11.40 -10.04
N THR A 98 -7.41 -10.98 -8.78
CA THR A 98 -8.14 -9.82 -8.27
C THR A 98 -7.44 -8.52 -8.63
N ASP A 99 -6.10 -8.50 -8.59
CA ASP A 99 -5.32 -7.29 -8.79
C ASP A 99 -4.04 -7.57 -9.59
N LEU A 100 -3.80 -6.72 -10.58
CA LEU A 100 -2.56 -6.70 -11.37
C LEU A 100 -1.70 -5.52 -10.91
N ILE A 101 -0.50 -5.83 -10.41
CA ILE A 101 0.51 -4.85 -10.05
C ILE A 101 1.59 -4.83 -11.13
N LEU A 102 1.78 -3.68 -11.76
CA LEU A 102 2.83 -3.44 -12.74
C LEU A 102 3.86 -2.48 -12.17
N VAL A 103 5.13 -2.87 -12.25
CA VAL A 103 6.25 -2.07 -11.76
C VAL A 103 7.11 -1.60 -12.92
N HIS A 104 7.46 -0.31 -12.88
CA HIS A 104 8.34 0.36 -13.83
C HIS A 104 9.63 0.78 -13.15
N GLU A 105 10.66 0.99 -13.97
CA GLU A 105 11.94 1.54 -13.53
C GLU A 105 12.48 2.56 -14.54
N HIS A 106 13.37 3.40 -14.04
CA HIS A 106 14.25 4.22 -14.85
C HIS A 106 15.71 3.93 -14.49
N ARG A 107 16.50 3.45 -15.45
CA ARG A 107 17.94 3.16 -15.28
C ARG A 107 18.28 2.27 -14.08
N GLY A 108 17.43 1.27 -13.80
CA GLY A 108 17.62 0.34 -12.68
C GLY A 108 16.87 0.72 -11.40
N GLU A 109 16.43 1.97 -11.26
CA GLU A 109 15.70 2.41 -10.07
C GLU A 109 14.19 2.33 -10.28
N PRO A 110 13.44 1.61 -9.42
CA PRO A 110 11.98 1.57 -9.49
C PRO A 110 11.36 2.97 -9.30
N ASP A 111 10.60 3.42 -10.28
CA ASP A 111 10.05 4.79 -10.34
C ASP A 111 8.52 4.83 -10.52
N GLY A 112 7.90 3.71 -10.89
CA GLY A 112 6.47 3.62 -11.14
C GLY A 112 5.85 2.34 -10.59
N LEU A 113 4.69 2.48 -9.97
CA LEU A 113 3.85 1.38 -9.51
C LEU A 113 2.43 1.63 -9.99
N VAL A 114 1.86 0.66 -10.71
CA VAL A 114 0.49 0.70 -11.18
C VAL A 114 -0.27 -0.45 -10.55
N ILE A 115 -1.39 -0.15 -9.91
CA ILE A 115 -2.28 -1.14 -9.29
C ILE A 115 -3.59 -1.09 -10.07
N CYS A 116 -3.94 -2.19 -10.72
CA CYS A 116 -5.16 -2.36 -11.50
C CYS A 116 -6.02 -3.43 -10.86
N HIS A 117 -7.19 -3.06 -10.35
CA HIS A 117 -8.17 -4.02 -9.91
C HIS A 117 -8.86 -4.67 -11.13
N LEU A 118 -9.17 -5.95 -11.04
CA LEU A 118 -9.78 -6.75 -12.08
C LEU A 118 -11.13 -7.30 -11.59
N PRO A 119 -12.10 -7.50 -12.50
CA PRO A 119 -11.97 -7.44 -13.96
C PRO A 119 -12.19 -6.06 -14.58
N PHE A 120 -12.70 -5.07 -13.85
CA PHE A 120 -13.19 -3.81 -14.43
C PHE A 120 -12.39 -2.55 -14.06
N GLY A 121 -11.44 -2.63 -13.14
CA GLY A 121 -10.80 -1.44 -12.54
C GLY A 121 -11.28 -1.22 -11.10
N PRO A 122 -10.81 -0.16 -10.43
CA PRO A 122 -10.06 0.97 -10.95
C PRO A 122 -8.55 0.69 -11.15
N THR A 123 -7.88 1.55 -11.90
CA THR A 123 -6.41 1.57 -12.02
C THR A 123 -5.82 2.82 -11.38
N ALA A 124 -5.00 2.64 -10.35
CA ALA A 124 -4.26 3.70 -9.69
C ALA A 124 -2.79 3.67 -10.10
N TYR A 125 -2.27 4.86 -10.41
CA TYR A 125 -0.90 5.06 -10.84
C TYR A 125 -0.14 5.88 -9.79
N PHE A 126 1.01 5.34 -9.38
CA PHE A 126 1.88 5.91 -8.38
C PHE A 126 3.28 6.12 -8.95
N THR A 127 3.87 7.24 -8.62
CA THR A 127 5.31 7.47 -8.77
C THR A 127 5.99 6.99 -7.50
N LEU A 128 7.05 6.20 -7.64
CA LEU A 128 7.92 5.76 -6.55
C LEU A 128 9.11 6.69 -6.41
N SER A 129 9.51 6.96 -5.18
CA SER A 129 10.69 7.72 -4.83
C SER A 129 11.35 7.16 -3.57
N ASN A 130 12.63 7.46 -3.38
CA ASN A 130 13.37 7.07 -2.17
C ASN A 130 13.32 5.55 -1.90
N THR A 131 13.40 4.75 -2.96
CA THR A 131 13.33 3.29 -2.89
C THR A 131 14.63 2.73 -2.32
N VAL A 132 14.55 2.16 -1.13
CA VAL A 132 15.60 1.35 -0.52
C VAL A 132 15.13 -0.09 -0.56
N MET A 133 15.79 -0.90 -1.38
CA MET A 133 15.46 -2.31 -1.50
C MET A 133 15.85 -3.05 -0.23
N ARG A 134 15.19 -4.18 0.03
CA ARG A 134 15.53 -5.05 1.15
C ARG A 134 17.00 -5.46 1.08
N HIS A 135 17.53 -5.85 -0.07
CA HIS A 135 18.93 -6.29 -0.16
C HIS A 135 19.97 -5.22 0.25
N ASP A 136 19.58 -3.94 0.28
CA ASP A 136 20.45 -2.82 0.63
C ASP A 136 20.41 -2.49 2.15
N VAL A 137 19.50 -3.09 2.92
CA VAL A 137 19.40 -2.87 4.39
C VAL A 137 20.30 -3.88 5.14
N PRO A 138 21.08 -3.46 6.15
CA PRO A 138 21.91 -4.38 6.93
C PRO A 138 21.08 -5.24 7.89
N ASP A 139 21.61 -6.40 8.31
CA ASP A 139 21.09 -7.25 9.39
C ASP A 139 19.66 -7.79 9.23
N ILE A 140 19.29 -8.18 8.01
CA ILE A 140 17.90 -8.58 7.72
C ILE A 140 17.67 -10.07 7.94
N GLY A 141 16.84 -10.37 8.94
CA GLY A 141 16.32 -11.72 9.19
C GLY A 141 15.35 -12.21 8.11
N THR A 142 14.94 -13.47 8.21
CA THR A 142 13.94 -14.07 7.31
C THR A 142 12.59 -13.37 7.42
N MET A 143 11.91 -13.18 6.28
CA MET A 143 10.57 -12.59 6.25
C MET A 143 9.51 -13.67 6.41
N SER A 144 8.60 -13.49 7.37
CA SER A 144 7.43 -14.36 7.52
C SER A 144 6.40 -14.09 6.42
N GLU A 145 5.79 -15.16 5.92
CA GLU A 145 4.67 -15.11 4.97
C GLU A 145 3.32 -14.85 5.64
N ALA A 146 3.30 -14.67 6.97
CA ALA A 146 2.10 -14.31 7.71
C ALA A 146 1.46 -13.01 7.17
N TYR A 147 0.14 -12.94 7.27
CA TYR A 147 -0.64 -11.80 6.82
C TYR A 147 -0.43 -10.59 7.74
N PRO A 148 -0.09 -9.40 7.22
CA PRO A 148 0.23 -8.24 8.03
C PRO A 148 -1.01 -7.50 8.55
N HIS A 149 -0.90 -6.90 9.72
CA HIS A 149 -1.78 -5.80 10.11
C HIS A 149 -1.43 -4.54 9.31
N LEU A 150 -2.46 -3.81 8.89
CA LEU A 150 -2.30 -2.59 8.10
C LEU A 150 -2.52 -1.35 8.95
N VAL A 151 -1.60 -0.39 8.84
CA VAL A 151 -1.71 0.93 9.47
C VAL A 151 -1.81 1.99 8.38
N PHE A 152 -2.94 2.68 8.30
CA PHE A 152 -3.12 3.83 7.41
C PHE A 152 -3.16 5.10 8.25
N HIS A 153 -2.20 5.99 8.05
CA HIS A 153 -2.12 7.26 8.77
C HIS A 153 -2.40 8.43 7.82
N ASN A 154 -3.29 9.33 8.25
CA ASN A 154 -3.60 10.61 7.59
C ASN A 154 -4.20 10.50 6.16
N PHE A 155 -5.12 9.56 5.96
CA PHE A 155 -5.96 9.44 4.75
C PHE A 155 -7.39 9.89 5.09
N THR A 156 -7.63 11.19 5.22
CA THR A 156 -8.90 11.77 5.71
C THR A 156 -9.80 12.30 4.61
N SER A 157 -9.24 12.65 3.45
CA SER A 157 -10.03 13.16 2.33
C SER A 157 -10.74 12.02 1.58
N LYS A 158 -11.75 12.35 0.76
CA LYS A 158 -12.42 11.38 -0.13
C LYS A 158 -11.44 10.64 -1.06
N LEU A 159 -10.47 11.36 -1.63
CA LEU A 159 -9.41 10.76 -2.44
C LEU A 159 -8.51 9.87 -1.59
N GLY A 160 -8.19 10.30 -0.37
CA GLY A 160 -7.43 9.53 0.60
C GLY A 160 -8.13 8.21 0.94
N GLU A 161 -9.43 8.23 1.20
CA GLU A 161 -10.24 7.04 1.45
C GLU A 161 -10.29 6.11 0.22
N ARG A 162 -10.38 6.67 -0.99
CA ARG A 162 -10.30 5.91 -2.25
C ARG A 162 -8.96 5.19 -2.40
N VAL A 163 -7.85 5.92 -2.25
CA VAL A 163 -6.49 5.34 -2.31
C VAL A 163 -6.26 4.32 -1.21
N LYS A 164 -6.72 4.61 0.01
CA LYS A 164 -6.70 3.67 1.14
C LYS A 164 -7.45 2.39 0.82
N SER A 165 -8.61 2.48 0.17
CA SER A 165 -9.41 1.30 -0.23
C SER A 165 -8.65 0.44 -1.24
N ILE A 166 -8.10 1.05 -2.29
CA ILE A 166 -7.28 0.36 -3.30
C ILE A 166 -6.09 -0.36 -2.64
N LEU A 167 -5.35 0.30 -1.74
CA LEU A 167 -4.20 -0.30 -1.07
C LEU A 167 -4.58 -1.36 -0.03
N LYS A 168 -5.72 -1.18 0.68
CA LYS A 168 -6.19 -2.09 1.71
C LYS A 168 -6.56 -3.45 1.13
N TYR A 169 -7.27 -3.47 0.00
CA TYR A 169 -7.82 -4.71 -0.56
C TYR A 169 -6.79 -5.58 -1.30
N LEU A 170 -5.54 -5.13 -1.41
CA LEU A 170 -4.41 -5.96 -1.81
C LEU A 170 -3.97 -6.97 -0.74
N TYR A 171 -4.52 -6.89 0.48
CA TYR A 171 -4.13 -7.73 1.61
C TYR A 171 -5.31 -8.56 2.13
N PRO A 172 -5.08 -9.83 2.49
CA PRO A 172 -6.04 -10.64 3.21
C PRO A 172 -6.19 -10.17 4.67
N VAL A 173 -7.22 -10.66 5.35
CA VAL A 173 -7.48 -10.35 6.75
C VAL A 173 -6.42 -11.05 7.64
N PRO A 174 -5.63 -10.31 8.42
CA PRO A 174 -4.63 -10.91 9.30
C PRO A 174 -5.27 -11.62 10.50
N LYS A 175 -4.58 -12.63 11.03
CA LYS A 175 -4.90 -13.20 12.34
C LYS A 175 -4.51 -12.23 13.46
N ASP A 176 -5.20 -12.31 14.59
CA ASP A 176 -4.97 -11.44 15.76
C ASP A 176 -3.58 -11.58 16.37
N ASP A 177 -2.92 -12.73 16.16
CA ASP A 177 -1.57 -13.02 16.66
C ASP A 177 -0.46 -12.64 15.67
N SER A 178 -0.81 -12.05 14.52
CA SER A 178 0.18 -11.67 13.52
C SER A 178 1.09 -10.56 14.02
N LYS A 179 2.40 -10.82 13.97
CA LYS A 179 3.42 -9.86 14.41
C LYS A 179 3.88 -8.92 13.28
N LYS A 180 3.37 -9.10 12.06
CA LYS A 180 3.77 -8.34 10.89
C LYS A 180 2.88 -7.11 10.73
N VAL A 181 3.48 -5.96 10.47
CA VAL A 181 2.78 -4.68 10.32
C VAL A 181 3.30 -3.98 9.07
N VAL A 182 2.37 -3.59 8.20
CA VAL A 182 2.64 -2.75 7.05
C VAL A 182 2.00 -1.39 7.29
N THR A 183 2.81 -0.35 7.18
CA THR A 183 2.39 1.04 7.42
C THR A 183 2.40 1.82 6.12
N PHE A 184 1.27 2.46 5.84
CA PHE A 184 1.11 3.50 4.83
C PHE A 184 0.86 4.82 5.57
N ALA A 185 1.88 5.66 5.65
CA ALA A 185 1.79 6.95 6.32
C ALA A 185 1.79 8.09 5.31
N ASN A 186 0.70 8.84 5.22
CA ASN A 186 0.60 9.99 4.34
C ASN A 186 1.16 11.25 5.01
N GLN A 187 2.16 11.86 4.40
CA GLN A 187 2.74 13.16 4.76
C GLN A 187 2.85 14.01 3.49
N ASP A 188 2.07 15.10 3.42
CA ASP A 188 2.11 16.04 2.29
C ASP A 188 1.94 15.38 0.90
N ASP A 189 0.98 14.45 0.80
CA ASP A 189 0.66 13.62 -0.37
C ASP A 189 1.74 12.60 -0.77
N TYR A 190 2.81 12.45 0.02
CA TYR A 190 3.75 11.35 -0.07
C TYR A 190 3.33 10.25 0.90
N ILE A 191 3.04 9.07 0.37
CA ILE A 191 2.69 7.89 1.13
C ILE A 191 3.98 7.14 1.40
N SER A 192 4.49 7.24 2.63
CA SER A 192 5.61 6.45 3.11
C SER A 192 5.16 5.02 3.37
N PHE A 193 5.75 4.07 2.64
CA PHE A 193 5.61 2.64 2.89
C PHE A 193 6.71 2.17 3.83
N ARG A 194 6.33 1.47 4.90
CA ARG A 194 7.26 0.79 5.80
C ARG A 194 6.72 -0.58 6.18
N HIS A 195 7.62 -1.55 6.33
CA HIS A 195 7.27 -2.92 6.69
C HIS A 195 8.07 -3.38 7.89
N HIS A 196 7.36 -3.56 9.01
CA HIS A 196 7.94 -3.93 10.30
C HIS A 196 7.38 -5.26 10.81
N THR A 197 8.15 -5.89 11.68
CA THR A 197 7.64 -6.86 12.65
C THR A 197 7.73 -6.24 14.03
N TYR A 198 6.74 -6.49 14.88
CA TYR A 198 6.78 -6.01 16.25
C TYR A 198 6.99 -7.16 17.25
N LYS A 199 7.66 -6.85 18.35
CA LYS A 199 7.78 -7.70 19.53
C LYS A 199 7.38 -6.90 20.75
N LYS A 200 6.70 -7.55 21.69
CA LYS A 200 6.37 -6.95 22.98
C LYS A 200 7.39 -7.43 24.00
N VAL A 201 8.24 -6.53 24.47
CA VAL A 201 9.26 -6.80 25.49
C VAL A 201 8.96 -5.87 26.67
N ASP A 202 8.77 -6.44 27.86
CA ASP A 202 8.50 -5.69 29.09
C ASP A 202 7.37 -4.64 29.00
N GLY A 203 6.34 -4.96 28.20
CA GLY A 203 5.19 -4.07 27.98
C GLY A 203 5.37 -3.01 26.89
N GLN A 204 6.61 -2.80 26.41
CA GLN A 204 6.92 -1.89 25.31
C GLN A 204 6.89 -2.63 23.96
N ILE A 205 6.55 -1.90 22.89
CA ILE A 205 6.51 -2.41 21.52
C ILE A 205 7.80 -2.03 20.84
N GLU A 206 8.62 -3.02 20.50
CA GLU A 206 9.82 -2.85 19.69
C GLU A 206 9.52 -3.20 18.24
N LEU A 207 9.86 -2.31 17.32
CA LEU A 207 9.69 -2.51 15.88
C LEU A 207 11.03 -2.85 15.25
N THR A 208 11.05 -3.90 14.45
CA THR A 208 12.18 -4.27 13.60
C THR A 208 11.75 -4.19 12.15
N GLU A 209 12.53 -3.52 11.33
CA GLU A 209 12.24 -3.41 9.90
C GLU A 209 12.71 -4.62 9.12
N VAL A 210 11.87 -5.09 8.17
CA VAL A 210 12.11 -6.37 7.47
C VAL A 210 11.99 -6.25 5.95
N GLY A 211 11.28 -5.23 5.45
CA GLY A 211 11.01 -5.04 4.03
C GLY A 211 11.66 -3.78 3.44
N PRO A 212 11.46 -3.54 2.13
CA PRO A 212 11.94 -2.32 1.49
C PRO A 212 11.23 -1.08 2.01
N ARG A 213 11.89 0.07 1.85
CA ARG A 213 11.35 1.41 2.10
C ARG A 213 11.12 2.07 0.76
N PHE A 214 10.00 2.74 0.62
CA PHE A 214 9.80 3.67 -0.49
C PHE A 214 8.73 4.67 -0.12
N GLU A 215 8.71 5.75 -0.86
CA GLU A 215 7.60 6.69 -0.87
C GLU A 215 6.87 6.52 -2.19
N MET A 216 5.55 6.61 -2.14
CA MET A 216 4.73 6.60 -3.33
C MET A 216 3.82 7.81 -3.35
N LYS A 217 3.64 8.38 -4.55
CA LYS A 217 2.75 9.51 -4.77
C LYS A 217 1.77 9.16 -5.87
N VAL A 218 0.48 9.18 -5.54
CA VAL A 218 -0.57 8.97 -6.54
C VAL A 218 -0.59 10.15 -7.50
N TYR A 219 -0.58 9.86 -8.81
CA TYR A 219 -0.69 10.90 -9.83
C TYR A 219 -1.90 10.72 -10.74
N GLN A 220 -2.50 9.54 -10.79
CA GLN A 220 -3.70 9.29 -11.59
C GLN A 220 -4.52 8.10 -11.06
N ILE A 221 -5.84 8.21 -11.15
CA ILE A 221 -6.80 7.12 -10.95
C ILE A 221 -7.73 7.09 -12.17
N LYS A 222 -7.89 5.92 -12.78
CA LYS A 222 -8.83 5.67 -13.90
C LYS A 222 -9.90 4.65 -13.47
N LEU A 223 -11.13 4.84 -13.96
CA LEU A 223 -12.28 3.95 -13.73
C LEU A 223 -12.30 2.76 -14.72
N GLY A 224 -11.14 2.19 -14.99
CA GLY A 224 -11.00 1.11 -15.95
C GLY A 224 -9.73 0.31 -15.71
N THR A 225 -9.56 -0.70 -16.54
CA THR A 225 -8.38 -1.57 -16.52
C THR A 225 -7.21 -0.98 -17.31
N ILE A 226 -6.00 -1.47 -17.08
CA ILE A 226 -4.77 -0.93 -17.69
C ILE A 226 -4.73 -1.05 -19.22
N ASP A 227 -5.46 -2.00 -19.81
CA ASP A 227 -5.61 -2.17 -21.26
C ASP A 227 -6.65 -1.21 -21.88
N GLN A 228 -7.51 -0.60 -21.06
CA GLN A 228 -8.54 0.35 -21.50
C GLN A 228 -8.01 1.79 -21.47
N ASN A 229 -7.34 2.18 -22.57
CA ASN A 229 -6.75 3.53 -22.68
C ASN A 229 -7.79 4.66 -22.58
N GLU A 230 -8.99 4.41 -23.10
CA GLU A 230 -10.12 5.35 -23.21
C GLU A 230 -10.95 5.45 -21.92
N ALA A 231 -10.64 4.68 -20.88
CA ALA A 231 -11.38 4.72 -19.62
C ALA A 231 -11.32 6.11 -18.95
N ASP A 232 -12.43 6.47 -18.32
CA ASP A 232 -12.59 7.76 -17.65
C ASP A 232 -11.55 7.97 -16.55
N THR A 233 -11.03 9.19 -16.46
CA THR A 233 -10.08 9.57 -15.43
C THR A 233 -10.84 10.13 -14.22
N GLU A 234 -10.96 9.32 -13.16
CA GLU A 234 -11.56 9.73 -11.88
C GLU A 234 -10.80 10.92 -11.28
N TRP A 235 -9.46 10.81 -11.26
CA TRP A 235 -8.59 11.84 -10.70
C TRP A 235 -7.24 11.85 -11.40
N ARG A 236 -6.64 13.04 -11.56
CA ARG A 236 -5.25 13.19 -12.02
C ARG A 236 -4.60 14.39 -11.35
N LEU A 237 -3.36 14.23 -10.95
CA LEU A 237 -2.52 15.30 -10.47
C LEU A 237 -2.30 16.33 -11.59
N ARG A 238 -2.51 17.61 -11.28
CA ARG A 238 -2.30 18.75 -12.19
C ARG A 238 -1.14 19.60 -11.65
N PRO A 239 0.09 19.45 -12.18
CA PRO A 239 1.27 20.13 -11.63
C PRO A 239 1.23 21.66 -11.77
N CYS A 240 0.66 22.17 -12.86
CA CYS A 240 0.75 23.58 -13.25
C CYS A 240 -0.37 24.47 -12.70
N MET A 241 -0.91 24.17 -11.52
CA MET A 241 -1.87 25.06 -10.85
C MET A 241 -1.13 25.92 -9.81
N ASN A 242 -1.38 27.24 -9.76
CA ASN A 242 -0.75 28.14 -8.80
C ASN A 242 -0.93 27.72 -7.33
N THR A 243 -1.98 26.98 -7.02
CA THR A 243 -2.29 26.43 -5.68
C THR A 243 -1.77 25.01 -5.45
N ALA A 244 -1.16 24.36 -6.45
CA ALA A 244 -0.74 22.95 -6.40
C ALA A 244 0.23 22.66 -5.26
N LYS A 245 1.11 23.60 -4.91
CA LYS A 245 2.10 23.42 -3.83
C LYS A 245 1.49 23.52 -2.42
N LYS A 246 0.29 24.10 -2.26
CA LYS A 246 -0.34 24.34 -0.95
C LYS A 246 -1.46 23.36 -0.63
N ARG A 247 -1.95 22.62 -1.63
CA ARG A 247 -3.14 21.78 -1.50
C ARG A 247 -2.72 20.35 -1.16
N LYS A 248 -3.13 19.88 0.02
CA LYS A 248 -3.01 18.48 0.42
C LYS A 248 -4.22 17.72 -0.11
N MET A 249 -3.98 16.74 -0.97
CA MET A 249 -5.01 16.00 -1.70
C MET A 249 -5.48 14.76 -0.94
N LEU A 250 -4.61 14.15 -0.12
CA LEU A 250 -4.91 12.92 0.63
C LEU A 250 -5.37 13.20 2.06
N SER A 251 -4.89 14.29 2.68
CA SER A 251 -5.32 14.77 3.99
C SER A 251 -5.95 16.15 3.86
N SER A 252 -7.29 16.22 3.95
CA SER A 252 -8.02 17.48 4.12
C SER A 252 -8.62 17.56 5.51
#